data_AF-A0AAD9UVI3-F1
#
_entry.id   AF-A0AAD9UVI3-F1
#
_cell.length_a   1.000
_cell.length_b   1.000
_cell.length_c   1.000
_cell.angle_alpha   90.00
_cell.angle_beta   90.00
_cell.angle_gamma   90.00
#
_symmetry.space_group_name_H-M   'P 1'
#
loop_
_entity.id
_entity.type
_entity.pdbx_description
1 polymer ?
#
loop_
_entity_poly.entity_id
_entity_poly.type
_entity_poly.pdbx_seq_one_letter_code
_entity_poly.pdbx_strand_id
1 'polypeptide(L)'
;MSLSAERVKLFAEKCTALGKKLGVDVVDLHSLFHSQPNWETFLCDGLHLSKEGNHFVGEQLIKVLEPKLSHLPLVFPDWKDVDAKNPENSLSEL
;
A
#
# COMPACT_ATOMS: atom_id res chain seq x y z
N MET A 1 16.82 23.33 11.86
CA MET A 1 15.99 22.41 11.06
C MET A 1 16.63 22.26 9.69
N SER A 2 16.74 21.03 9.17
CA SER A 2 17.31 20.78 7.84
C SER A 2 16.28 21.20 6.78
N LEU A 3 16.70 22.03 5.83
CA LEU A 3 15.88 22.42 4.66
C LEU A 3 15.31 21.20 3.90
N SER A 4 15.90 20.01 4.07
CA SER A 4 15.40 18.76 3.45
C SER A 4 14.09 18.28 4.08
N ALA A 5 13.99 18.27 5.42
CA ALA A 5 12.81 17.76 6.12
C ALA A 5 11.57 18.64 5.89
N GLU A 6 11.74 19.96 5.92
CA GLU A 6 10.66 20.92 5.64
C GLU A 6 10.11 20.76 4.22
N ARG A 7 10.96 20.51 3.23
CA ARG A 7 10.54 20.25 1.85
C ARG A 7 9.78 18.94 1.70
N VAL A 8 10.21 17.88 2.36
CA VAL A 8 9.50 16.57 2.33
C VAL A 8 8.10 16.73 2.89
N LYS A 9 7.96 17.39 4.04
CA LYS A 9 6.64 17.69 4.64
C LYS A 9 5.75 18.48 3.68
N LEU A 10 6.27 19.59 3.14
CA LEU A 10 5.52 20.42 2.20
C LEU A 10 5.07 19.65 0.96
N PHE A 11 5.95 18.81 0.41
CA PHE A 11 5.61 17.97 -0.74
C PHE A 11 4.48 16.99 -0.41
N ALA A 12 4.57 16.28 0.73
CA ALA A 12 3.53 15.36 1.18
C ALA A 12 2.17 16.05 1.39
N GLU A 13 2.16 17.25 1.99
CA GLU A 13 0.96 18.07 2.16
C GLU A 13 0.34 18.46 0.81
N LYS A 14 1.16 18.86 -0.18
CA LYS A 14 0.68 19.22 -1.52
C LYS A 14 0.12 18.00 -2.26
N CYS A 15 0.76 16.84 -2.18
CA CYS A 15 0.26 15.60 -2.75
C CYS A 15 -1.10 15.21 -2.14
N THR A 16 -1.23 15.29 -0.81
CA THR A 16 -2.47 14.96 -0.10
C THR A 16 -3.60 15.92 -0.48
N ALA A 17 -3.32 17.23 -0.54
CA ALA A 17 -4.30 18.23 -0.97
C ALA A 17 -4.75 18.01 -2.42
N LEU A 18 -3.82 17.64 -3.31
CA LEU A 18 -4.14 17.35 -4.72
C LEU A 18 -5.00 16.10 -4.84
N GLY A 19 -4.69 15.02 -4.13
CA GLY A 19 -5.48 13.80 -4.18
C GLY A 19 -6.92 14.03 -3.71
N LYS A 20 -7.10 14.78 -2.62
CA LYS A 20 -8.43 15.23 -2.16
C LYS A 20 -9.17 16.03 -3.23
N LYS A 21 -8.48 16.95 -3.92
CA LYS A 21 -9.07 17.75 -5.01
C LYS A 21 -9.52 16.89 -6.19
N LEU A 22 -8.79 15.81 -6.48
CA LEU A 22 -9.10 14.89 -7.59
C LEU A 22 -10.06 13.77 -7.19
N GLY A 23 -10.43 13.66 -5.91
CA GLY A 23 -11.29 12.58 -5.41
C GLY A 23 -10.62 11.21 -5.43
N VAL A 24 -9.28 11.17 -5.35
CA VAL A 24 -8.52 9.91 -5.21
C VAL A 24 -8.10 9.73 -3.77
N ASP A 25 -8.15 8.48 -3.29
CA ASP A 25 -7.67 8.16 -1.95
C ASP A 25 -6.15 8.36 -1.86
N VAL A 26 -5.70 8.93 -0.74
CA VAL A 26 -4.29 9.17 -0.46
C VAL A 26 -3.93 8.60 0.90
N VAL A 27 -2.83 7.85 0.94
CA VAL A 27 -2.17 7.46 2.19
C VAL A 27 -1.07 8.47 2.50
N ASP A 28 -1.31 9.35 3.49
CA ASP A 28 -0.32 10.33 3.96
C ASP A 28 0.73 9.65 4.86
N LEU A 29 1.67 8.96 4.22
CA LEU A 29 2.74 8.24 4.91
C LEU A 29 3.62 9.15 5.77
N HIS A 30 3.81 10.41 5.37
CA HIS A 30 4.61 11.35 6.15
C HIS A 30 3.99 11.56 7.54
N SER A 31 2.70 11.91 7.61
CA SER A 31 2.02 12.11 8.89
C SER A 31 1.90 10.81 9.68
N LEU A 32 1.64 9.69 9.00
CA LEU A 32 1.55 8.37 9.63
C LEU A 32 2.88 7.94 10.26
N PHE A 33 4.01 8.12 9.59
CA PHE A 33 5.33 7.80 10.13
C PHE A 33 5.61 8.64 11.37
N HIS A 34 5.51 9.97 11.26
CA HIS A 34 5.83 10.87 12.38
C HIS A 34 4.84 10.78 13.57
N SER A 35 3.74 10.04 13.43
CA SER A 35 2.86 9.69 14.56
C SER A 35 3.40 8.53 15.42
N GLN A 36 4.37 7.77 14.91
CA GLN A 36 4.96 6.62 15.59
C GLN A 36 6.22 7.04 16.37
N PRO A 37 6.38 6.62 17.64
CA PRO A 37 7.53 7.00 18.47
C PRO A 37 8.91 6.62 17.92
N ASN A 38 8.99 5.55 17.12
CA ASN A 38 10.26 5.01 16.59
C ASN A 38 10.25 4.96 15.06
N TRP A 39 9.61 5.92 14.39
CA TRP A 39 9.39 5.90 12.94
C TRP A 39 10.69 5.81 12.13
N GLU A 40 11.83 6.23 12.69
CA GLU A 40 13.14 6.12 12.05
C GLU A 40 13.52 4.67 11.75
N THR A 41 13.01 3.68 12.52
CA THR A 41 13.25 2.25 12.25
C THR A 41 12.55 1.77 10.99
N PHE A 42 11.58 2.53 10.48
CA PHE A 42 10.91 2.25 9.22
C PHE A 42 11.81 2.52 8.01
N LEU A 43 12.98 3.12 8.21
CA LEU A 43 13.96 3.36 7.15
C LEU A 43 15.22 2.52 7.39
N CYS A 44 15.79 1.93 6.34
CA CYS A 44 17.01 1.10 6.46
C CYS A 44 18.30 1.92 6.32
N ASP A 45 18.26 3.02 5.57
CA ASP A 45 19.41 3.89 5.28
C ASP A 45 19.06 5.39 5.43
N GLY A 46 17.94 5.69 6.08
CA GLY A 46 17.41 7.05 6.22
C GLY A 46 16.57 7.54 5.03
N LEU A 47 16.37 6.72 3.99
CA LEU A 47 15.50 7.03 2.86
C LEU A 47 14.62 5.85 2.42
N HIS A 48 15.21 4.68 2.15
CA HIS A 48 14.47 3.50 1.73
C HIS A 48 13.80 2.80 2.91
N LEU A 49 12.66 2.18 2.66
CA LEU A 49 11.91 1.46 3.68
C LEU A 49 12.68 0.23 4.18
N SER A 50 12.72 0.06 5.50
CA SER A 50 13.13 -1.19 6.13
C SER A 50 12.07 -2.28 5.95
N LYS A 51 12.35 -3.49 6.45
CA LYS A 51 11.33 -4.56 6.50
C LYS A 51 10.12 -4.12 7.32
N GLU A 52 10.35 -3.48 8.46
CA GLU A 52 9.30 -2.94 9.33
C GLU A 52 8.53 -1.83 8.64
N GLY A 53 9.23 -0.89 7.98
CA GLY A 53 8.59 0.19 7.23
C GLY A 53 7.71 -0.31 6.08
N ASN A 54 8.17 -1.31 5.31
CA ASN A 54 7.35 -1.92 4.27
C ASN A 54 6.10 -2.59 4.83
N HIS A 55 6.22 -3.28 5.97
CA HIS A 55 5.06 -3.89 6.63
C HIS A 55 4.04 -2.83 7.04
N PHE A 56 4.49 -1.77 7.72
CA PHE A 56 3.63 -0.65 8.13
C PHE A 56 2.92 0.00 6.94
N VAL A 57 3.64 0.29 5.84
CA VAL A 57 3.02 0.83 4.61
C VAL A 57 1.96 -0.12 4.06
N GLY A 58 2.24 -1.43 4.03
CA GLY A 58 1.28 -2.44 3.61
C GLY A 58 -0.02 -2.41 4.43
N GLU A 59 0.07 -2.31 5.76
CA GLU A 59 -1.10 -2.21 6.62
C GLU A 59 -1.95 -0.97 6.34
N GLN A 60 -1.32 0.19 6.06
CA GLN A 60 -2.08 1.41 5.75
C GLN A 60 -2.72 1.33 4.36
N LEU A 61 -2.06 0.71 3.39
CA LEU A 61 -2.61 0.50 2.05
C LEU A 61 -3.81 -0.47 2.09
N ILE A 62 -3.71 -1.57 2.83
CA ILE A 62 -4.79 -2.57 2.92
C ILE A 62 -6.09 -1.94 3.42
N LYS A 63 -6.04 -1.02 4.39
CA LYS A 63 -7.24 -0.30 4.88
C LYS A 63 -7.97 0.50 3.80
N VAL A 64 -7.23 0.99 2.80
CA VAL A 64 -7.81 1.72 1.65
C VAL A 64 -8.31 0.76 0.57
N LEU A 65 -7.58 -0.32 0.34
CA LEU A 65 -7.85 -1.28 -0.72
C LEU A 65 -8.95 -2.28 -0.37
N GLU A 66 -9.04 -2.72 0.88
CA GLU A 66 -9.96 -3.77 1.31
C GLU A 66 -11.43 -3.41 1.00
N PRO A 67 -11.97 -2.22 1.33
CA PRO A 67 -13.35 -1.87 0.97
C PRO A 67 -13.60 -1.82 -0.55
N LYS A 68 -12.55 -1.65 -1.35
CA LYS A 68 -12.61 -1.51 -2.81
C LYS A 68 -12.47 -2.84 -3.54
N LEU A 69 -11.71 -3.78 -2.97
CA LEU A 69 -11.25 -4.98 -3.68
C LEU A 69 -11.75 -6.28 -3.05
N SER A 70 -12.20 -6.28 -1.79
CA SER A 70 -12.57 -7.51 -1.08
C SER A 70 -13.75 -8.28 -1.69
N HIS A 71 -14.61 -7.57 -2.43
CA HIS A 71 -15.76 -8.16 -3.12
C HIS A 71 -15.42 -8.71 -4.51
N LEU A 72 -14.20 -8.47 -5.02
CA LEU A 72 -13.81 -8.95 -6.33
C LEU A 72 -13.62 -10.47 -6.28
N PRO A 73 -14.18 -11.22 -7.24
CA PRO A 73 -13.97 -12.66 -7.30
C PRO A 73 -12.52 -12.97 -7.65
N LEU A 74 -12.05 -14.13 -7.20
CA LEU A 74 -10.85 -14.72 -7.78
C LEU A 74 -11.16 -15.13 -9.21
N VAL A 75 -10.34 -14.68 -10.16
CA VAL A 75 -10.53 -14.95 -11.60
C VAL A 75 -10.28 -16.42 -11.95
N PHE A 76 -9.46 -17.10 -11.14
CA PHE A 76 -9.14 -18.51 -11.31
C PHE A 76 -9.38 -19.25 -9.98
N PRO A 77 -9.67 -20.56 -10.04
CA PRO A 77 -9.80 -21.38 -8.84
C PRO A 77 -8.48 -21.43 -8.04
N ASP A 78 -8.57 -21.84 -6.77
CA ASP A 78 -7.39 -22.22 -6.00
C ASP A 78 -6.69 -23.39 -6.70
N TRP A 79 -5.37 -23.46 -6.61
CA TRP A 79 -4.59 -24.52 -7.25
C TRP A 79 -5.02 -25.93 -6.82
N LYS A 80 -5.58 -26.09 -5.61
CA LYS A 80 -6.10 -27.36 -5.11
C LYS A 80 -7.36 -27.82 -5.83
N ASP A 81 -8.09 -26.88 -6.42
CA ASP A 81 -9.34 -27.12 -7.13
C ASP A 81 -9.12 -27.28 -8.64
N VAL A 82 -7.86 -27.21 -9.11
CA VAL A 82 -7.48 -27.45 -10.51
C VAL A 82 -7.32 -28.96 -10.76
N ASP A 83 -8.00 -29.49 -11.77
CA ASP A 83 -7.78 -30.85 -12.25
C ASP A 83 -6.38 -30.95 -12.85
N ALA A 84 -5.45 -31.53 -12.11
CA ALA A 84 -4.06 -31.69 -12.55
C ALA A 84 -3.91 -32.55 -13.81
N LYS A 85 -4.91 -33.38 -14.18
CA LYS A 85 -4.88 -34.20 -15.39
C LYS A 85 -5.42 -33.45 -16.60
N ASN A 86 -6.40 -32.58 -16.41
CA ASN A 86 -7.04 -31.80 -17.46
C ASN A 86 -7.29 -30.35 -16.97
N PRO A 87 -6.23 -29.54 -16.78
CA PRO A 87 -6.34 -28.21 -16.17
C PRO A 87 -7.32 -27.28 -16.88
N GLU A 88 -7.48 -27.43 -18.19
CA GLU A 88 -8.44 -26.68 -19.00
C GLU A 88 -9.87 -26.79 -18.49
N ASN A 89 -10.27 -27.91 -17.88
CA ASN A 89 -11.62 -28.09 -17.33
C ASN A 89 -11.86 -27.27 -16.07
N SER A 90 -10.80 -26.86 -15.37
CA SER A 90 -10.85 -26.04 -14.15
C SER A 90 -10.49 -24.58 -14.42
N LEU A 91 -9.84 -24.29 -15.54
CA LEU A 91 -9.33 -22.95 -15.88
C LEU A 91 -10.15 -22.25 -16.97
N SER A 92 -11.16 -22.92 -17.54
CA SER A 92 -11.99 -22.36 -18.61
C SER A 92 -13.05 -21.39 -18.07
N GLU A 93 -12.64 -20.26 -17.52
CA GLU A 93 -13.51 -19.08 -17.35
C GLU A 93 -12.75 -17.79 -17.70
N LEU A 94 -12.82 -17.44 -18.99
CA LEU A 94 -12.98 -16.10 -19.55
C LEU A 94 -13.87 -16.18 -20.78
#